data_AF-A0A7R6PPN5-F1
#
_entry.id   AF-A0A7R6PPN5-F1
#
_cell.length_a   1.000
_cell.length_b   1.000
_cell.length_c   1.000
_cell.angle_alpha   90.00
_cell.angle_beta   90.00
_cell.angle_gamma   90.00
#
_symmetry.space_group_name_H-M   'P 1'
#
loop_
_entity.id
_entity.type
_entity.pdbx_description
1 polymer ?
#
loop_
_entity_poly.entity_id
_entity_poly.type
_entity_poly.pdbx_seq_one_letter_code
_entity_poly.pdbx_strand_id
1 'polypeptide(L)'
;MKVRWLPILLAFMVFFAASSLTLKAQEKDMPQYVGSEACADCHEEIYDSFKFTAHGMLTNTNSKEFASCESCHGPGSIHIETNEVKDIYSFRKLSPEKVSSICLKCHLDTDFADWPHTEHFKNGVSCTACHKIHTKRGNYGLKKEGDKLCYSCHMDIKAKFNLPSHHPVKENKMSCLDCHNPHGGEEYNLKTSERKNDLCFKCHADKQGPFTYEHAPVVEDCTICHDPHGTLVNNLLKKTEPFLCLQCHHVHFQIREHLDVRGIASSACTHCHPAIHGTDFPSTLKTNGGSALTR
;
A
#
# COMPACT_ATOMS: atom_id res chain seq x y z
N MET A 1 36.41 -79.01 27.15
CA MET A 1 36.13 -78.22 25.93
C MET A 1 36.39 -76.75 26.24
N LYS A 2 37.37 -76.12 25.57
CA LYS A 2 37.75 -74.71 25.72
C LYS A 2 37.06 -73.88 24.62
N VAL A 3 36.33 -72.82 24.98
CA VAL A 3 35.93 -71.73 24.06
C VAL A 3 35.96 -70.43 24.89
N ARG A 4 37.12 -69.76 25.00
CA ARG A 4 37.59 -68.58 24.23
C ARG A 4 36.57 -67.43 24.17
N TRP A 5 36.70 -66.54 25.14
CA TRP A 5 36.20 -65.17 25.13
C TRP A 5 37.20 -64.23 24.41
N LEU A 6 36.67 -63.15 23.81
CA LEU A 6 37.30 -62.09 22.98
C LEU A 6 37.72 -62.54 21.55
N PRO A 7 37.45 -61.75 20.48
CA PRO A 7 37.36 -60.28 20.42
C PRO A 7 36.28 -59.73 19.44
N ILE A 8 35.19 -59.10 19.91
CA ILE A 8 34.23 -58.44 18.99
C ILE A 8 34.02 -56.95 19.32
N LEU A 9 34.44 -56.49 20.50
CA LEU A 9 34.25 -55.09 20.92
C LEU A 9 35.23 -54.08 20.28
N LEU A 10 36.25 -54.53 19.54
CA LEU A 10 37.24 -53.63 18.90
C LEU A 10 36.86 -53.20 17.48
N ALA A 11 35.92 -53.88 16.81
CA ALA A 11 35.54 -53.55 15.42
C ALA A 11 34.52 -52.40 15.32
N PHE A 12 33.73 -52.14 16.36
CA PHE A 12 32.70 -51.08 16.34
C PHE A 12 33.22 -49.69 16.69
N MET A 13 34.37 -49.56 17.38
CA MET A 13 34.97 -48.24 17.66
C MET A 13 35.73 -47.63 16.48
N VAL A 14 36.08 -48.42 15.46
CA VAL A 14 36.84 -47.90 14.30
C VAL A 14 35.92 -47.31 13.23
N PHE A 15 34.65 -47.72 13.15
CA PHE A 15 33.72 -47.19 12.15
C PHE A 15 33.09 -45.84 12.49
N PHE A 16 33.02 -45.46 13.78
CA PHE A 16 32.48 -44.16 14.19
C PHE A 16 33.49 -43.01 14.11
N ALA A 17 34.80 -43.30 14.04
CA ALA A 17 35.84 -42.28 13.95
C ALA A 17 36.04 -41.74 12.52
N ALA A 18 35.59 -42.47 11.49
CA ALA A 18 35.76 -42.09 10.09
C ALA A 18 34.67 -41.13 9.56
N SER A 19 33.50 -41.08 10.19
CA SER A 19 32.40 -40.16 9.79
C SER A 19 32.55 -38.74 10.33
N SER A 20 33.43 -38.51 11.29
CA SER A 20 33.68 -37.17 11.88
C SER A 20 34.62 -36.32 11.03
N LEU A 21 35.40 -36.93 10.14
CA LEU A 21 36.38 -36.26 9.29
C LEU A 21 35.75 -35.64 8.02
N THR A 22 34.59 -36.12 7.59
CA THR A 22 33.88 -35.58 6.42
C THR A 22 33.01 -34.36 6.73
N LEU A 23 32.62 -34.13 7.99
CA LEU A 23 31.84 -32.95 8.39
C LEU A 23 32.69 -31.68 8.47
N LYS A 24 33.99 -31.79 8.80
CA LYS A 24 34.89 -30.64 8.96
C LYS A 24 35.29 -29.97 7.63
N ALA A 25 35.18 -30.67 6.50
CA ALA A 25 35.57 -30.12 5.20
C ALA A 25 34.47 -29.27 4.55
N GLN A 26 33.22 -29.37 5.01
CA GLN A 26 32.07 -28.68 4.41
C GLN A 26 31.77 -27.30 5.02
N GLU A 27 32.39 -26.94 6.14
CA GLU A 27 32.25 -25.59 6.72
C GLU A 27 32.99 -24.50 5.95
N LYS A 28 34.01 -24.86 5.14
CA LYS A 28 34.88 -23.89 4.47
C LYS A 28 34.21 -23.18 3.28
N ASP A 29 33.16 -23.76 2.72
CA ASP A 29 32.48 -23.25 1.51
C ASP A 29 31.12 -22.60 1.79
N MET A 30 30.73 -22.43 3.06
CA MET A 30 29.49 -21.70 3.39
C MET A 30 29.73 -20.18 3.42
N PRO A 31 28.86 -19.37 2.79
CA PRO A 31 28.95 -17.91 2.86
C PRO A 31 28.98 -17.42 4.31
N GLN A 32 30.00 -16.64 4.67
CA GLN A 32 30.21 -16.12 6.01
C GLN A 32 29.91 -14.63 6.09
N TYR A 33 29.50 -14.20 7.28
CA TYR A 33 29.33 -12.79 7.61
C TYR A 33 30.69 -12.15 7.87
N VAL A 34 30.96 -11.03 7.19
CA VAL A 34 32.27 -10.33 7.22
C VAL A 34 32.21 -8.99 7.95
N GLY A 35 31.02 -8.49 8.28
CA GLY A 35 30.83 -7.21 8.96
C GLY A 35 30.84 -6.00 8.02
N SER A 36 30.34 -4.86 8.50
CA SER A 36 30.17 -3.66 7.67
C SER A 36 31.46 -2.91 7.37
N GLU A 37 32.47 -3.05 8.23
CA GLU A 37 33.78 -2.41 8.05
C GLU A 37 34.45 -2.93 6.77
N ALA A 38 34.39 -4.25 6.52
CA ALA A 38 34.91 -4.86 5.30
C ALA A 38 34.18 -4.35 4.03
N CYS A 39 32.90 -3.97 4.16
CA CYS A 39 32.17 -3.35 3.07
C CYS A 39 32.62 -1.90 2.83
N ALA A 40 32.96 -1.15 3.90
CA ALA A 40 33.36 0.25 3.81
C ALA A 40 34.68 0.45 3.05
N ASP A 41 35.59 -0.52 3.10
CA ASP A 41 36.86 -0.50 2.38
C ASP A 41 36.71 -0.35 0.85
N CYS A 42 35.60 -0.84 0.29
CA CYS A 42 35.29 -0.73 -1.14
C CYS A 42 34.05 0.14 -1.43
N HIS A 43 33.14 0.32 -0.47
CA HIS A 43 31.87 1.04 -0.60
C HIS A 43 31.72 2.19 0.39
N GLU A 44 32.78 2.98 0.54
CA GLU A 44 32.88 4.10 1.49
C GLU A 44 31.69 5.07 1.41
N GLU A 45 31.33 5.54 0.20
CA GLU A 45 30.21 6.49 0.03
C GLU A 45 28.86 5.93 0.50
N ILE A 46 28.61 4.64 0.23
CA ILE A 46 27.38 3.97 0.64
C ILE A 46 27.37 3.83 2.15
N TYR A 47 28.47 3.33 2.72
CA TYR A 47 28.63 3.17 4.17
C TYR A 47 28.41 4.49 4.91
N ASP A 48 29.02 5.58 4.44
CA ASP A 48 28.89 6.91 5.01
C ASP A 48 27.48 7.49 4.93
N SER A 49 26.76 7.20 3.84
CA SER A 49 25.36 7.62 3.68
C SER A 49 24.42 6.80 4.57
N PHE A 50 24.69 5.52 4.75
CA PHE A 50 23.80 4.55 5.39
C PHE A 50 23.94 4.54 6.92
N LYS A 51 25.15 4.67 7.46
CA LYS A 51 25.44 4.51 8.90
C LYS A 51 24.62 5.43 9.83
N PHE A 52 24.10 6.54 9.30
CA PHE A 52 23.26 7.51 10.03
C PHE A 52 21.75 7.36 9.79
N THR A 53 21.33 6.35 9.02
CA THR A 53 19.91 6.04 8.79
C THR A 53 19.34 5.26 9.98
N ALA A 54 18.00 5.15 10.06
CA ALA A 54 17.36 4.33 11.07
C ALA A 54 17.82 2.86 10.98
N HIS A 55 17.89 2.31 9.77
CA HIS A 55 18.45 0.97 9.54
C HIS A 55 19.91 0.91 9.96
N GLY A 56 20.76 1.84 9.52
CA GLY A 56 22.19 1.86 9.86
C GLY A 56 22.45 1.94 11.36
N MET A 57 21.66 2.70 12.11
CA MET A 57 21.80 2.78 13.58
C MET A 57 21.35 1.48 14.28
N LEU A 58 20.28 0.84 13.80
CA LEU A 58 19.78 -0.42 14.38
C LEU A 58 20.71 -1.60 14.10
N THR A 59 21.26 -1.64 12.88
CA THR A 59 22.11 -2.74 12.42
C THR A 59 23.60 -2.53 12.76
N ASN A 60 23.96 -1.39 13.39
CA ASN A 60 25.30 -1.11 13.94
C ASN A 60 25.41 -1.47 15.43
N THR A 61 24.46 -2.25 15.96
CA THR A 61 24.62 -2.89 17.26
C THR A 61 25.52 -4.11 17.06
N ASN A 62 26.51 -4.34 17.93
CA ASN A 62 27.41 -5.51 17.91
C ASN A 62 26.68 -6.87 18.14
N SER A 63 25.38 -6.94 17.85
CA SER A 63 24.61 -8.17 17.88
C SER A 63 24.90 -8.96 16.60
N LYS A 64 25.27 -10.24 16.76
CA LYS A 64 25.36 -11.18 15.62
C LYS A 64 24.01 -11.41 14.93
N GLU A 65 22.93 -10.92 15.52
CA GLU A 65 21.54 -11.04 15.05
C GLU A 65 21.19 -10.01 13.96
N PHE A 66 21.89 -8.86 13.93
CA PHE A 66 21.70 -7.82 12.92
C PHE A 66 23.05 -7.40 12.32
N ALA A 67 23.59 -8.24 11.45
CA ALA A 67 24.86 -8.01 10.76
C ALA A 67 24.78 -6.85 9.75
N SER A 68 24.64 -5.60 10.20
CA SER A 68 24.74 -4.35 9.43
C SER A 68 24.20 -4.43 7.99
N CYS A 69 25.10 -4.35 6.99
CA CYS A 69 24.81 -4.46 5.56
C CYS A 69 24.24 -5.85 5.17
N GLU A 70 24.79 -6.89 5.75
CA GLU A 70 24.52 -8.30 5.44
C GLU A 70 23.14 -8.76 5.96
N SER A 71 22.52 -8.00 6.87
CA SER A 71 21.12 -8.18 7.28
C SER A 71 20.16 -8.09 6.07
N CYS A 72 20.49 -7.23 5.11
CA CYS A 72 19.73 -7.03 3.89
C CYS A 72 20.38 -7.71 2.67
N HIS A 73 21.71 -7.66 2.61
CA HIS A 73 22.49 -8.11 1.45
C HIS A 73 22.90 -9.59 1.49
N GLY A 74 22.68 -10.28 2.62
CA GLY A 74 23.19 -11.63 2.84
C GLY A 74 24.69 -11.65 3.17
N PRO A 75 25.25 -12.84 3.45
CA PRO A 75 26.67 -12.98 3.81
C PRO A 75 27.59 -12.57 2.65
N GLY A 76 28.56 -11.70 2.92
CA GLY A 76 29.40 -11.05 1.91
C GLY A 76 30.71 -11.75 1.58
N SER A 77 31.09 -12.83 2.27
CA SER A 77 32.44 -13.43 2.12
C SER A 77 32.80 -13.79 0.67
N ILE A 78 31.87 -14.42 -0.06
CA ILE A 78 32.10 -14.83 -1.45
C ILE A 78 32.20 -13.60 -2.36
N HIS A 79 31.40 -12.56 -2.11
CA HIS A 79 31.45 -11.32 -2.88
C HIS A 79 32.79 -10.60 -2.71
N ILE A 80 33.37 -10.59 -1.51
CA ILE A 80 34.71 -10.02 -1.27
C ILE A 80 35.79 -10.79 -2.03
N GLU A 81 35.72 -12.12 -2.06
CA GLU A 81 36.71 -12.95 -2.75
C GLU A 81 36.62 -12.85 -4.28
N THR A 82 35.41 -12.81 -4.82
CA THR A 82 35.14 -12.84 -6.27
C THR A 82 35.05 -11.46 -6.89
N ASN A 83 34.71 -10.44 -6.10
CA ASN A 83 34.34 -9.09 -6.54
C ASN A 83 33.16 -9.07 -7.55
N GLU A 84 32.26 -10.05 -7.48
CA GLU A 84 31.16 -10.23 -8.41
C GLU A 84 29.80 -9.93 -7.76
N VAL A 85 28.98 -9.08 -8.39
CA VAL A 85 27.69 -8.62 -7.83
C VAL A 85 26.63 -9.74 -7.72
N LYS A 86 26.79 -10.83 -8.48
CA LYS A 86 25.88 -11.99 -8.42
C LYS A 86 26.00 -12.77 -7.11
N ASP A 87 27.13 -12.63 -6.41
CA ASP A 87 27.47 -13.39 -5.20
C ASP A 87 27.00 -12.68 -3.92
N ILE A 88 26.21 -11.61 -4.06
CA ILE A 88 25.55 -10.88 -2.97
C ILE A 88 24.13 -10.47 -3.39
N TYR A 89 23.20 -10.30 -2.44
CA TYR A 89 21.87 -9.84 -2.79
C TYR A 89 21.90 -8.39 -3.31
N SER A 90 21.61 -8.22 -4.60
CA SER A 90 21.42 -6.91 -5.20
C SER A 90 19.93 -6.65 -5.42
N PHE A 91 19.37 -5.67 -4.70
CA PHE A 91 17.96 -5.29 -4.80
C PHE A 91 17.51 -4.82 -6.20
N ARG A 92 18.45 -4.57 -7.12
CA ARG A 92 18.15 -4.30 -8.54
C ARG A 92 17.88 -5.57 -9.37
N LYS A 93 18.40 -6.71 -8.92
CA LYS A 93 18.31 -8.00 -9.61
C LYS A 93 17.33 -8.98 -8.93
N LEU A 94 16.96 -8.71 -7.68
CA LEU A 94 16.00 -9.52 -6.96
C LEU A 94 14.58 -9.30 -7.47
N SER A 95 13.77 -10.36 -7.39
CA SER A 95 12.33 -10.26 -7.65
C SER A 95 11.64 -9.41 -6.57
N PRO A 96 10.50 -8.79 -6.87
CA PRO A 96 9.75 -8.00 -5.90
C PRO A 96 9.41 -8.77 -4.61
N GLU A 97 9.04 -10.04 -4.74
CA GLU A 97 8.70 -10.93 -3.62
C GLU A 97 9.92 -11.16 -2.74
N LYS A 98 11.08 -11.39 -3.36
CA LYS A 98 12.33 -11.58 -2.60
C LYS A 98 12.72 -10.29 -1.88
N VAL A 99 12.60 -9.13 -2.53
CA VAL A 99 12.82 -7.82 -1.89
C VAL A 99 11.90 -7.64 -0.69
N SER A 100 10.59 -7.83 -0.86
CA SER A 100 9.62 -7.72 0.22
C SER A 100 9.91 -8.70 1.35
N SER A 101 10.27 -9.96 1.05
CA SER A 101 10.61 -10.95 2.07
C SER A 101 11.80 -10.56 2.93
N ILE A 102 12.77 -9.81 2.38
CA ILE A 102 13.92 -9.33 3.14
C ILE A 102 13.48 -8.23 4.11
N CYS A 103 12.68 -7.28 3.64
CA CYS A 103 12.17 -6.18 4.47
C CYS A 103 11.22 -6.68 5.57
N LEU A 104 10.30 -7.58 5.21
CA LEU A 104 9.31 -8.18 6.10
C LEU A 104 9.91 -9.20 7.08
N LYS A 105 11.22 -9.46 7.10
CA LYS A 105 11.81 -10.17 8.24
C LYS A 105 11.77 -9.34 9.52
N CYS A 106 11.84 -8.02 9.39
CA CYS A 106 11.85 -7.08 10.51
C CYS A 106 10.63 -6.16 10.54
N HIS A 107 10.10 -5.78 9.38
CA HIS A 107 8.91 -4.90 9.25
C HIS A 107 7.59 -5.69 9.28
N LEU A 108 7.57 -6.90 9.83
CA LEU A 108 6.34 -7.69 9.98
C LEU A 108 5.62 -7.28 11.27
N ASP A 109 5.16 -6.03 11.32
CA ASP A 109 4.26 -5.54 12.37
C ASP A 109 2.84 -5.37 11.80
N THR A 110 1.93 -4.79 12.60
CA THR A 110 0.55 -4.57 12.19
C THR A 110 0.41 -3.64 10.98
N ASP A 111 1.37 -2.73 10.76
CA ASP A 111 1.24 -1.68 9.74
C ASP A 111 1.57 -2.20 8.34
N PHE A 112 2.30 -3.33 8.25
CA PHE A 112 2.66 -4.00 6.99
C PHE A 112 2.13 -5.43 6.87
N ALA A 113 1.33 -5.90 7.83
CA ALA A 113 0.74 -7.25 7.80
C ALA A 113 -0.05 -7.52 6.50
N ASP A 114 -0.72 -6.49 5.99
CA ASP A 114 -1.53 -6.57 4.77
C ASP A 114 -0.74 -6.37 3.47
N TRP A 115 0.57 -6.08 3.55
CA TRP A 115 1.40 -5.84 2.37
C TRP A 115 1.22 -6.91 1.27
N PRO A 116 1.23 -8.22 1.58
CA PRO A 116 1.05 -9.26 0.56
C PRO A 116 -0.31 -9.22 -0.15
N HIS A 117 -1.31 -8.56 0.43
CA HIS A 117 -2.66 -8.46 -0.14
C HIS A 117 -2.87 -7.16 -0.94
N THR A 118 -1.93 -6.22 -0.87
CA THR A 118 -2.02 -4.95 -1.60
C THR A 118 -1.99 -5.14 -3.11
N GLU A 119 -2.66 -4.25 -3.83
CA GLU A 119 -2.56 -4.21 -5.30
C GLU A 119 -1.13 -3.90 -5.77
N HIS A 120 -0.34 -3.16 -5.00
CA HIS A 120 1.07 -2.94 -5.29
C HIS A 120 1.86 -4.25 -5.33
N PHE A 121 1.76 -5.07 -4.29
CA PHE A 121 2.48 -6.35 -4.22
C PHE A 121 2.03 -7.30 -5.33
N LYS A 122 0.70 -7.43 -5.54
CA LYS A 122 0.13 -8.28 -6.60
C LYS A 122 0.60 -7.89 -8.00
N ASN A 123 0.93 -6.61 -8.22
CA ASN A 123 1.44 -6.09 -9.49
C ASN A 123 2.99 -5.99 -9.53
N GLY A 124 3.70 -6.67 -8.62
CA GLY A 124 5.17 -6.74 -8.64
C GLY A 124 5.88 -5.45 -8.22
N VAL A 125 5.20 -4.56 -7.49
CA VAL A 125 5.83 -3.38 -6.89
C VAL A 125 6.48 -3.81 -5.57
N SER A 126 7.78 -3.53 -5.43
CA SER A 126 8.53 -3.82 -4.20
C SER A 126 8.73 -2.58 -3.33
N CYS A 127 9.14 -2.77 -2.08
CA CYS A 127 9.43 -1.68 -1.14
C CYS A 127 10.46 -0.68 -1.71
N THR A 128 11.46 -1.19 -2.44
CA THR A 128 12.52 -0.37 -3.05
C THR A 128 12.07 0.36 -4.31
N ALA A 129 10.84 0.16 -4.80
CA ALA A 129 10.26 1.01 -5.84
C ALA A 129 10.01 2.43 -5.31
N CYS A 130 9.54 2.51 -4.06
CA CYS A 130 9.19 3.76 -3.37
C CYS A 130 10.33 4.25 -2.46
N HIS A 131 10.94 3.35 -1.69
CA HIS A 131 11.96 3.68 -0.70
C HIS A 131 13.39 3.53 -1.24
N LYS A 132 14.29 4.37 -0.73
CA LYS A 132 15.73 4.43 -0.96
C LYS A 132 16.40 4.41 0.40
N ILE A 133 17.18 3.36 0.64
CA ILE A 133 17.77 3.05 1.95
C ILE A 133 19.20 3.62 2.05
N HIS A 134 19.93 3.67 0.93
CA HIS A 134 21.27 4.27 0.85
C HIS A 134 21.17 5.79 0.65
N THR A 135 20.64 6.51 1.64
CA THR A 135 20.55 7.98 1.61
C THR A 135 20.94 8.59 2.93
N LYS A 136 21.53 9.79 2.87
CA LYS A 136 21.65 10.65 4.04
C LYS A 136 20.25 10.97 4.59
N ARG A 137 20.13 11.08 5.92
CA ARG A 137 18.89 11.29 6.69
C ARG A 137 17.93 12.29 6.03
N GLY A 138 16.69 11.87 5.72
CA GLY A 138 15.64 12.73 5.16
C GLY A 138 14.43 11.98 4.56
N ASN A 139 13.23 12.54 4.71
CA ASN A 139 11.95 12.21 4.05
C ASN A 139 11.56 10.71 3.97
N TYR A 140 11.63 9.97 5.08
CA TYR A 140 11.24 8.55 5.17
C TYR A 140 11.93 7.64 4.12
N GLY A 141 13.06 8.11 3.58
CA GLY A 141 13.78 7.46 2.50
C GLY A 141 12.97 7.38 1.20
N LEU A 142 12.04 8.27 0.88
CA LEU A 142 11.29 8.19 -0.39
C LEU A 142 12.17 8.61 -1.59
N LYS A 143 11.99 7.94 -2.74
CA LYS A 143 12.69 8.30 -3.99
C LYS A 143 12.25 9.63 -4.58
N LYS A 144 11.00 10.02 -4.31
CA LYS A 144 10.39 11.29 -4.74
C LYS A 144 9.55 11.83 -3.59
N GLU A 145 9.41 13.14 -3.54
CA GLU A 145 8.68 13.81 -2.46
C GLU A 145 7.17 13.76 -2.66
N GLY A 146 6.44 13.38 -1.61
CA GLY A 146 4.97 13.41 -1.55
C GLY A 146 4.29 12.68 -2.72
N ASP A 147 3.19 13.26 -3.20
CA ASP A 147 2.33 12.65 -4.23
C ASP A 147 3.03 12.52 -5.60
N LYS A 148 4.15 13.23 -5.82
CA LYS A 148 4.96 13.09 -7.05
C LYS A 148 5.51 11.66 -7.21
N LEU A 149 5.65 10.92 -6.11
CA LEU A 149 5.99 9.50 -6.15
C LEU A 149 4.85 8.68 -6.78
N CYS A 150 3.64 8.85 -6.27
CA CYS A 150 2.44 8.14 -6.75
C CYS A 150 2.19 8.42 -8.24
N TYR A 151 2.33 9.69 -8.65
CA TYR A 151 2.18 10.10 -10.05
C TYR A 151 3.26 9.54 -10.99
N SER A 152 4.31 8.90 -10.50
CA SER A 152 5.27 8.23 -11.40
C SER A 152 4.65 7.03 -12.14
N CYS A 153 3.59 6.46 -11.59
CA CYS A 153 2.81 5.38 -12.19
C CYS A 153 1.33 5.79 -12.39
N HIS A 154 0.71 6.45 -11.42
CA HIS A 154 -0.71 6.86 -11.43
C HIS A 154 -0.93 8.18 -12.16
N MET A 155 -0.57 8.22 -13.44
CA MET A 155 -0.66 9.41 -14.28
C MET A 155 -2.10 9.78 -14.65
N ASP A 156 -2.98 8.80 -14.74
CA ASP A 156 -4.42 8.97 -14.93
C ASP A 156 -5.06 9.72 -13.75
N ILE A 157 -4.68 9.35 -12.52
CA ILE A 157 -5.14 10.04 -11.31
C ILE A 157 -4.60 11.47 -11.26
N LYS A 158 -3.33 11.68 -11.64
CA LYS A 158 -2.79 13.03 -11.79
C LYS A 158 -3.61 13.88 -12.77
N ALA A 159 -4.07 13.28 -13.87
CA ALA A 159 -4.89 14.00 -14.84
C ALA A 159 -6.25 14.39 -14.23
N LYS A 160 -6.87 13.52 -13.42
CA LYS A 160 -8.13 13.84 -12.72
C LYS A 160 -8.00 15.01 -11.76
N PHE A 161 -6.92 15.07 -10.98
CA PHE A 161 -6.63 16.21 -10.10
C PHE A 161 -6.32 17.52 -10.85
N ASN A 162 -6.23 17.50 -12.19
CA ASN A 162 -6.12 18.71 -13.00
C ASN A 162 -7.46 19.17 -13.59
N LEU A 163 -8.55 18.42 -13.38
CA LEU A 163 -9.89 18.79 -13.82
C LEU A 163 -10.46 19.92 -12.95
N PRO A 164 -11.46 20.69 -13.40
CA PRO A 164 -11.98 21.84 -12.66
C PRO A 164 -12.52 21.51 -11.26
N SER A 165 -13.19 20.36 -11.11
CA SER A 165 -13.65 19.89 -9.80
C SER A 165 -12.76 18.73 -9.37
N HIS A 166 -12.01 18.91 -8.29
CA HIS A 166 -11.16 17.89 -7.69
C HIS A 166 -11.01 18.14 -6.19
N HIS A 167 -10.65 17.11 -5.45
CA HIS A 167 -10.16 17.27 -4.08
C HIS A 167 -8.80 18.01 -4.11
N PRO A 168 -8.49 18.89 -3.13
CA PRO A 168 -7.37 19.84 -3.22
C PRO A 168 -5.96 19.24 -2.99
N VAL A 169 -5.67 18.11 -3.64
CA VAL A 169 -4.34 17.46 -3.65
C VAL A 169 -3.34 18.29 -4.45
N LYS A 170 -3.76 18.84 -5.61
CA LYS A 170 -2.90 19.67 -6.46
C LYS A 170 -2.43 20.95 -5.75
N GLU A 171 -3.29 21.49 -4.89
CA GLU A 171 -3.03 22.67 -4.06
C GLU A 171 -2.21 22.34 -2.80
N ASN A 172 -1.81 21.08 -2.60
CA ASN A 172 -1.09 20.57 -1.43
C ASN A 172 -1.83 20.80 -0.09
N LYS A 173 -3.18 20.84 -0.12
CA LYS A 173 -3.99 20.92 1.11
C LYS A 173 -4.38 19.53 1.65
N MET A 174 -4.14 18.51 0.84
CA MET A 174 -4.29 17.10 1.16
C MET A 174 -3.36 16.29 0.25
N SER A 175 -3.24 15.01 0.53
CA SER A 175 -2.32 14.07 -0.10
C SER A 175 -3.02 12.76 -0.43
N CYS A 176 -2.38 11.92 -1.24
CA CYS A 176 -2.84 10.56 -1.49
C CYS A 176 -3.02 9.76 -0.18
N LEU A 177 -2.15 10.02 0.81
CA LEU A 177 -2.06 9.26 2.07
C LEU A 177 -3.15 9.60 3.10
N ASP A 178 -3.90 10.67 2.86
CA ASP A 178 -5.07 10.99 3.69
C ASP A 178 -6.21 10.00 3.44
N CYS A 179 -6.25 9.42 2.23
CA CYS A 179 -7.27 8.45 1.83
C CYS A 179 -6.71 7.04 1.63
N HIS A 180 -5.49 6.89 1.11
CA HIS A 180 -4.90 5.59 0.79
C HIS A 180 -3.79 5.19 1.76
N ASN A 181 -3.66 3.89 2.00
CA ASN A 181 -2.48 3.30 2.64
C ASN A 181 -1.72 2.46 1.59
N PRO A 182 -0.59 2.90 1.05
CA PRO A 182 0.12 2.15 0.01
C PRO A 182 0.68 0.80 0.52
N HIS A 183 0.68 0.59 1.83
CA HIS A 183 1.22 -0.60 2.50
C HIS A 183 0.16 -1.62 2.94
N GLY A 184 -1.13 -1.28 2.84
CA GLY A 184 -2.22 -2.12 3.35
C GLY A 184 -3.59 -1.45 3.22
N GLY A 185 -4.57 -1.95 3.96
CA GLY A 185 -5.95 -1.47 3.92
C GLY A 185 -6.86 -2.30 3.02
N GLU A 186 -8.11 -1.86 2.94
CA GLU A 186 -9.20 -2.58 2.29
C GLU A 186 -9.21 -2.36 0.76
N GLU A 187 -10.33 -2.62 0.10
CA GLU A 187 -10.53 -2.42 -1.34
C GLU A 187 -9.88 -1.13 -1.87
N TYR A 188 -9.03 -1.26 -2.90
CA TYR A 188 -8.20 -0.17 -3.47
C TYR A 188 -7.19 0.48 -2.50
N ASN A 189 -6.76 -0.25 -1.48
CA ASN A 189 -5.81 0.21 -0.47
C ASN A 189 -6.30 1.47 0.27
N LEU A 190 -7.61 1.55 0.56
CA LEU A 190 -8.19 2.68 1.30
C LEU A 190 -7.88 2.56 2.80
N LYS A 191 -7.62 3.71 3.43
CA LYS A 191 -7.28 3.86 4.85
C LYS A 191 -8.52 3.84 5.75
N THR A 192 -9.30 2.77 5.63
CA THR A 192 -10.49 2.48 6.44
C THR A 192 -10.51 0.99 6.76
N SER A 193 -11.01 0.64 7.94
CA SER A 193 -11.20 -0.75 8.40
C SER A 193 -12.65 -1.20 8.36
N GLU A 194 -13.57 -0.30 7.99
CA GLU A 194 -15.01 -0.54 8.02
C GLU A 194 -15.64 -0.14 6.68
N ARG A 195 -16.42 0.95 6.65
CA ARG A 195 -17.11 1.37 5.42
C ARG A 195 -16.24 2.37 4.67
N LYS A 196 -16.34 2.33 3.33
CA LYS A 196 -15.71 3.34 2.46
C LYS A 196 -16.15 4.76 2.85
N ASN A 197 -17.43 4.92 3.18
CA ASN A 197 -18.01 6.20 3.55
C ASN A 197 -17.42 6.80 4.83
N ASP A 198 -16.94 5.97 5.78
CA ASP A 198 -16.34 6.44 7.02
C ASP A 198 -15.08 7.25 6.77
N LEU A 199 -14.35 6.94 5.69
CA LEU A 199 -13.21 7.74 5.25
C LEU A 199 -13.64 9.14 4.80
N CYS A 200 -14.76 9.24 4.10
CA CYS A 200 -15.33 10.52 3.67
C CYS A 200 -15.77 11.35 4.89
N PHE A 201 -16.40 10.71 5.87
CA PHE A 201 -16.95 11.39 7.06
C PHE A 201 -15.89 11.95 8.00
N LYS A 202 -14.62 11.52 7.90
CA LYS A 202 -13.51 12.17 8.60
C LYS A 202 -13.39 13.67 8.30
N CYS A 203 -13.85 14.10 7.12
CA CYS A 203 -13.92 15.51 6.74
C CYS A 203 -15.35 15.99 6.44
N HIS A 204 -16.20 15.13 5.89
CA HIS A 204 -17.60 15.42 5.53
C HIS A 204 -18.59 14.92 6.58
N ALA A 205 -18.33 15.24 7.85
CA ALA A 205 -19.12 14.74 8.99
C ALA A 205 -20.59 15.17 8.92
N ASP A 206 -20.90 16.28 8.24
CA ASP A 206 -22.27 16.76 8.03
C ASP A 206 -23.10 15.86 7.10
N LYS A 207 -22.46 14.92 6.40
CA LYS A 207 -23.11 13.91 5.55
C LYS A 207 -23.26 12.56 6.24
N GLN A 208 -22.76 12.43 7.47
CA GLN A 208 -22.84 11.20 8.23
C GLN A 208 -24.24 11.08 8.87
N GLY A 209 -24.97 10.03 8.46
CA GLY A 209 -26.23 9.64 9.08
C GLY A 209 -26.06 8.99 10.48
N PRO A 210 -27.12 8.39 11.03
CA PRO A 210 -28.39 8.12 10.35
C PRO A 210 -29.25 9.36 10.24
N PHE A 211 -29.77 9.62 9.05
CA PHE A 211 -30.84 10.62 8.87
C PHE A 211 -32.20 9.93 8.99
N THR A 212 -33.23 10.67 9.39
CA THR A 212 -34.61 10.14 9.43
C THR A 212 -35.13 9.72 8.05
N TYR A 213 -34.66 10.41 7.00
CA TYR A 213 -34.94 10.12 5.61
C TYR A 213 -33.63 10.01 4.85
N GLU A 214 -33.22 8.78 4.54
CA GLU A 214 -31.94 8.51 3.91
C GLU A 214 -32.06 8.39 2.39
N HIS A 215 -31.04 8.84 1.68
CA HIS A 215 -30.89 8.58 0.26
C HIS A 215 -30.06 7.31 0.10
N ALA A 216 -30.70 6.18 -0.24
CA ALA A 216 -30.06 4.86 -0.21
C ALA A 216 -28.65 4.80 -0.87
N PRO A 217 -28.41 5.37 -2.07
CA PRO A 217 -27.06 5.43 -2.66
C PRO A 217 -25.99 6.10 -1.79
N VAL A 218 -26.36 7.08 -0.95
CA VAL A 218 -25.43 7.81 -0.07
C VAL A 218 -25.06 6.97 1.15
N VAL A 219 -25.98 6.14 1.63
CA VAL A 219 -25.73 5.21 2.74
C VAL A 219 -24.81 4.06 2.28
N GLU A 220 -24.99 3.60 1.04
CA GLU A 220 -24.24 2.50 0.45
C GLU A 220 -22.79 2.88 0.11
N ASP A 221 -22.59 3.84 -0.79
CA ASP A 221 -21.25 4.23 -1.26
C ASP A 221 -21.28 5.62 -1.92
N CYS A 222 -20.59 6.60 -1.32
CA CYS A 222 -20.46 7.97 -1.84
C CYS A 222 -19.97 7.99 -3.30
N THR A 223 -19.16 7.00 -3.70
CA THR A 223 -18.60 6.91 -5.04
C THR A 223 -19.61 6.46 -6.09
N ILE A 224 -20.84 6.06 -5.73
CA ILE A 224 -21.90 5.83 -6.73
C ILE A 224 -22.12 7.08 -7.58
N CYS A 225 -22.13 8.25 -6.92
CA CYS A 225 -22.32 9.54 -7.56
C CYS A 225 -21.01 10.33 -7.75
N HIS A 226 -20.05 10.19 -6.83
CA HIS A 226 -18.82 10.99 -6.83
C HIS A 226 -17.60 10.25 -7.38
N ASP A 227 -16.71 10.96 -8.06
CA ASP A 227 -15.33 10.51 -8.31
C ASP A 227 -14.38 11.34 -7.43
N PRO A 228 -13.76 10.76 -6.39
CA PRO A 228 -12.98 11.51 -5.41
C PRO A 228 -11.70 12.15 -6.00
N HIS A 229 -11.23 11.73 -7.17
CA HIS A 229 -9.98 12.29 -7.72
C HIS A 229 -10.21 13.53 -8.57
N GLY A 230 -11.35 13.62 -9.24
CA GLY A 230 -11.72 14.78 -10.03
C GLY A 230 -12.61 14.49 -11.21
N THR A 231 -13.43 15.47 -11.57
CA THR A 231 -14.36 15.42 -12.70
C THR A 231 -14.48 16.80 -13.38
N LEU A 232 -15.09 16.81 -14.56
CA LEU A 232 -15.47 18.06 -15.25
C LEU A 232 -16.72 18.71 -14.63
N VAL A 233 -17.48 17.97 -13.82
CA VAL A 233 -18.74 18.43 -13.23
C VAL A 233 -18.47 18.94 -11.82
N ASN A 234 -19.16 20.01 -11.41
CA ASN A 234 -19.03 20.51 -10.05
C ASN A 234 -19.39 19.44 -9.01
N ASN A 235 -18.83 19.60 -7.81
CA ASN A 235 -19.02 18.69 -6.67
C ASN A 235 -18.59 17.24 -6.98
N LEU A 236 -17.57 17.05 -7.83
CA LEU A 236 -17.00 15.73 -8.11
C LEU A 236 -18.00 14.73 -8.71
N LEU A 237 -19.08 15.18 -9.35
CA LEU A 237 -20.12 14.28 -9.85
C LEU A 237 -19.66 13.54 -11.11
N LYS A 238 -19.94 12.23 -11.17
CA LYS A 238 -19.65 11.40 -12.34
C LYS A 238 -20.44 11.81 -13.59
N LYS A 239 -21.61 12.45 -13.40
CA LYS A 239 -22.49 12.96 -14.46
C LYS A 239 -23.16 14.26 -14.03
N THR A 240 -23.55 15.08 -15.01
CA THR A 240 -24.34 16.29 -14.76
C THR A 240 -25.79 15.94 -14.43
N GLU A 241 -26.46 16.83 -13.69
CA GLU A 241 -27.92 16.82 -13.62
C GLU A 241 -28.54 17.19 -14.99
N PRO A 242 -29.73 16.66 -15.32
CA PRO A 242 -30.53 15.70 -14.54
C PRO A 242 -30.09 14.24 -14.72
N PHE A 243 -29.16 13.96 -15.65
CA PHE A 243 -28.84 12.62 -16.10
C PHE A 243 -28.30 11.70 -15.01
N LEU A 244 -27.63 12.24 -13.99
CA LEU A 244 -27.22 11.48 -12.81
C LEU A 244 -28.43 10.88 -12.08
N CYS A 245 -29.46 11.69 -11.84
CA CYS A 245 -30.68 11.26 -11.14
C CYS A 245 -31.47 10.25 -11.98
N LEU A 246 -31.52 10.48 -13.29
CA LEU A 246 -32.28 9.64 -14.23
C LEU A 246 -31.68 8.24 -14.45
N GLN A 247 -30.53 7.93 -13.86
CA GLN A 247 -30.02 6.56 -13.84
C GLN A 247 -30.85 5.65 -12.93
N CYS A 248 -31.53 6.23 -11.94
CA CYS A 248 -32.35 5.50 -10.95
C CYS A 248 -33.79 6.02 -10.88
N HIS A 249 -34.03 7.29 -11.18
CA HIS A 249 -35.33 7.93 -11.05
C HIS A 249 -36.01 8.16 -12.41
N HIS A 250 -37.34 8.03 -12.43
CA HIS A 250 -38.17 8.40 -13.57
C HIS A 250 -38.73 9.82 -13.38
N VAL A 251 -38.85 10.58 -14.48
CA VAL A 251 -39.42 11.94 -14.45
C VAL A 251 -40.92 11.92 -14.14
N HIS A 252 -41.35 12.75 -13.18
CA HIS A 252 -42.76 12.87 -12.79
C HIS A 252 -43.56 13.88 -13.65
N PHE A 253 -44.88 13.71 -13.63
CA PHE A 253 -45.85 14.26 -14.58
C PHE A 253 -45.86 15.79 -14.74
N GLN A 254 -45.46 16.57 -13.72
CA GLN A 254 -45.39 18.05 -13.80
C GLN A 254 -44.38 18.58 -14.84
N ILE A 255 -43.54 17.70 -15.40
CA ILE A 255 -42.53 18.03 -16.41
C ILE A 255 -42.96 17.52 -17.81
N ARG A 256 -44.06 16.74 -17.92
CA ARG A 256 -44.43 16.03 -19.16
C ARG A 256 -45.25 16.86 -20.15
N GLU A 257 -46.02 17.84 -19.70
CA GLU A 257 -46.94 18.58 -20.59
C GLU A 257 -46.26 19.71 -21.37
N HIS A 258 -45.11 20.24 -20.92
CA HIS A 258 -44.52 21.45 -21.48
C HIS A 258 -42.99 21.47 -21.68
N LEU A 259 -42.25 20.38 -21.38
CA LEU A 259 -40.81 20.35 -21.64
C LEU A 259 -40.49 19.48 -22.85
N ASP A 260 -39.95 20.10 -23.89
CA ASP A 260 -39.16 19.39 -24.90
C ASP A 260 -37.84 18.88 -24.27
N VAL A 261 -37.14 17.97 -24.96
CA VAL A 261 -35.85 17.38 -24.50
C VAL A 261 -34.85 18.43 -23.99
N ARG A 262 -34.84 19.63 -24.57
CA ARG A 262 -34.04 20.80 -24.15
C ARG A 262 -34.42 21.29 -22.76
N GLY A 263 -35.72 21.33 -22.42
CA GLY A 263 -36.19 21.73 -21.11
C GLY A 263 -35.73 20.77 -20.00
N ILE A 264 -35.77 19.47 -20.28
CA ILE A 264 -35.28 18.44 -19.36
C ILE A 264 -33.77 18.60 -19.18
N ALA A 265 -33.02 18.76 -20.28
CA ALA A 265 -31.57 18.95 -20.23
C ALA A 265 -31.13 20.22 -19.48
N SER A 266 -31.97 21.25 -19.39
CA SER A 266 -31.70 22.49 -18.65
C SER A 266 -32.24 22.51 -17.21
N SER A 267 -32.93 21.44 -16.77
CA SER A 267 -33.55 21.40 -15.43
C SER A 267 -32.61 20.73 -14.41
N ALA A 268 -32.38 21.41 -13.28
CA ALA A 268 -31.67 20.84 -12.14
C ALA A 268 -32.68 20.26 -11.14
N CYS A 269 -32.56 18.95 -10.89
CA CYS A 269 -33.42 18.23 -9.94
C CYS A 269 -33.29 18.81 -8.53
N THR A 270 -32.07 19.27 -8.19
CA THR A 270 -31.74 19.83 -6.87
C THR A 270 -32.39 21.17 -6.56
N HIS A 271 -32.92 21.90 -7.55
CA HIS A 271 -33.70 23.12 -7.30
C HIS A 271 -34.99 22.83 -6.52
N CYS A 272 -35.60 21.67 -6.76
CA CYS A 272 -36.76 21.21 -6.00
C CYS A 272 -36.35 20.21 -4.91
N HIS A 273 -35.38 19.34 -5.17
CA HIS A 273 -34.91 18.31 -4.23
C HIS A 273 -33.53 18.63 -3.65
N PRO A 274 -33.38 19.63 -2.76
CA PRO A 274 -32.06 20.02 -2.26
C PRO A 274 -31.44 19.01 -1.28
N ALA A 275 -32.26 18.19 -0.62
CA ALA A 275 -31.82 17.24 0.41
C ALA A 275 -31.37 15.88 -0.17
N ILE A 276 -30.43 15.89 -1.12
CA ILE A 276 -29.96 14.68 -1.83
C ILE A 276 -29.07 13.74 -0.99
N HIS A 277 -28.53 14.22 0.14
CA HIS A 277 -27.67 13.43 1.03
C HIS A 277 -28.41 12.85 2.24
N GLY A 278 -29.73 13.00 2.28
CA GLY A 278 -30.56 12.65 3.44
C GLY A 278 -30.91 13.88 4.31
N THR A 279 -31.95 13.73 5.13
CA THR A 279 -32.43 14.80 6.01
C THR A 279 -33.24 14.24 7.20
N ASP A 280 -33.22 14.95 8.33
CA ASP A 280 -34.09 14.66 9.47
C ASP A 280 -35.46 15.35 9.38
N PHE A 281 -35.62 16.26 8.41
CA PHE A 281 -36.86 16.98 8.24
C PHE A 281 -37.77 16.23 7.26
N PRO A 282 -39.07 16.07 7.56
CA PRO A 282 -40.02 15.56 6.59
C PRO A 282 -40.00 16.45 5.35
N SER A 283 -39.97 15.85 4.15
CA SER A 283 -39.85 16.63 2.91
C SER A 283 -40.98 17.65 2.82
N THR A 284 -40.64 18.93 2.72
CA THR A 284 -41.62 20.02 2.56
C THR A 284 -42.36 19.96 1.21
N LEU A 285 -41.84 19.19 0.27
CA LEU A 285 -42.49 18.83 -0.98
C LEU A 285 -43.37 17.59 -0.77
N LYS A 286 -44.69 17.77 -0.83
CA LYS A 286 -45.65 16.65 -0.95
C LYS A 286 -45.34 15.90 -2.26
N THR A 287 -44.66 14.77 -2.18
CA THR A 287 -44.53 13.86 -3.33
C THR A 287 -45.80 13.03 -3.42
N ASN A 288 -46.58 13.24 -4.49
CA ASN A 288 -47.61 12.29 -4.87
C ASN A 288 -46.92 10.98 -5.33
N GLY A 289 -46.77 10.04 -4.41
CA GLY A 289 -46.71 8.60 -4.72
C GLY A 289 -45.42 8.02 -5.30
N GLY A 290 -44.28 8.71 -5.21
CA GLY A 290 -42.97 8.09 -5.43
C GLY A 290 -42.27 7.90 -4.09
N SER A 291 -41.79 6.70 -3.78
CA SER A 291 -41.04 6.38 -2.55
C SER A 291 -39.73 7.18 -2.53
N ALA A 292 -39.82 8.41 -2.03
CA ALA A 292 -38.73 9.35 -1.87
C ALA A 292 -38.16 9.20 -0.46
N LEU A 293 -36.85 8.93 -0.39
CA LEU A 293 -36.05 8.68 0.81
C LEU A 293 -36.59 7.55 1.69
N THR A 294 -35.82 6.49 1.84
CA THR A 294 -36.20 5.35 2.68
C THR A 294 -36.15 5.77 4.15
N ARG A 295 -37.17 5.40 4.90
CA ARG A 295 -37.17 5.44 6.37
C ARG A 295 -36.49 4.19 6.92
#